data_AF-A0A2X1PU28-F1
#
_entry.id   AF-A0A2X1PU28-F1
#
_cell.length_a   1.000
_cell.length_b   1.000
_cell.length_c   1.000
_cell.angle_alpha   90.00
_cell.angle_beta   90.00
_cell.angle_gamma   90.00
#
_symmetry.space_group_name_H-M   'P 1'
#
loop_
_entity.id
_entity.type
_entity.pdbx_description
1 polymer ?
#
loop_
_entity_poly.entity_id
_entity_poly.type
_entity_poly.pdbx_seq_one_letter_code
_entity_poly.pdbx_strand_id
1 'polypeptide(L)'
;MLKKYLISLDKDIQRRKLFFSQKNTEDFQIFSAINTMQKDWNELAAIFNIEQFKAHYGRNVTKGEIGCTLSHLSVYQKIIEDNDIAENSYTLVCEDDALFHPDFQKNLTALLAEKLEF
;
A
#
# COMPACT_ATOMS: atom_id res chain seq x y z
N MET A 1 14.70 8.13 9.18
CA MET A 1 14.77 6.87 8.41
C MET A 1 13.52 6.78 7.56
N LEU A 2 13.58 6.19 6.36
CA LEU A 2 12.41 6.02 5.48
C LEU A 2 11.37 5.18 6.20
N LYS A 3 10.16 5.69 6.46
CA LYS A 3 9.07 4.85 6.97
C LYS A 3 8.65 3.87 5.88
N LYS A 4 8.36 2.64 6.28
CA LYS A 4 7.97 1.56 5.37
C LYS A 4 6.73 0.84 5.89
N TYR A 5 5.72 0.70 5.03
CA TYR A 5 4.47 0.00 5.35
C TYR A 5 4.27 -1.20 4.43
N LEU A 6 3.86 -2.33 5.01
CA LEU A 6 3.44 -3.52 4.31
C LEU A 6 1.93 -3.71 4.50
N ILE A 7 1.15 -3.52 3.44
CA ILE A 7 -0.28 -3.79 3.42
C ILE A 7 -0.48 -5.29 3.22
N SER A 8 -1.16 -5.93 4.16
CA SER A 8 -1.45 -7.37 4.09
C SER A 8 -2.69 -7.71 4.91
N LEU A 9 -3.51 -8.63 4.41
CA LEU A 9 -4.65 -9.15 5.17
C LEU A 9 -4.15 -10.00 6.34
N ASP A 10 -4.85 -9.95 7.48
CA ASP A 10 -4.46 -10.73 8.67
C ASP A 10 -4.32 -12.23 8.40
N LYS A 11 -5.14 -12.76 7.50
CA LYS A 11 -5.14 -14.16 7.08
C LYS A 11 -3.94 -14.54 6.19
N ASP A 12 -3.27 -13.59 5.53
CA ASP A 12 -2.28 -13.85 4.48
C ASP A 12 -0.88 -14.08 5.04
N ILE A 13 -0.78 -14.99 6.03
CA ILE A 13 0.44 -15.26 6.79
C ILE A 13 1.59 -15.73 5.88
N GLN A 14 1.31 -16.55 4.87
CA GLN A 14 2.37 -17.09 3.98
C GLN A 14 2.92 -16.03 3.02
N ARG A 15 2.06 -15.12 2.53
CA ARG A 15 2.50 -13.99 1.68
C ARG A 15 3.42 -13.08 2.47
N ARG A 16 3.05 -12.73 3.71
CA ARG A 16 3.94 -11.97 4.62
C ARG A 16 5.26 -12.69 4.86
N LYS A 17 5.25 -14.00 5.13
CA LYS A 17 6.49 -14.77 5.31
C LYS A 17 7.39 -14.70 4.09
N LEU A 18 6.82 -14.80 2.88
CA LEU A 18 7.57 -14.66 1.65
C LEU A 18 8.14 -13.25 1.51
N PHE A 19 7.33 -12.21 1.73
CA PHE A 19 7.77 -10.82 1.66
C PHE A 19 8.96 -10.57 2.60
N PHE A 20 8.84 -10.94 3.88
CA PHE A 20 9.87 -10.73 4.90
C PHE A 20 11.08 -11.68 4.79
N SER A 21 11.04 -12.68 3.91
CA SER A 21 12.22 -13.51 3.60
C SER A 21 13.22 -12.83 2.67
N GLN A 22 12.81 -11.71 2.05
CA GLN A 22 13.64 -10.91 1.17
C GLN A 22 14.63 -10.07 1.98
N LYS A 23 15.64 -9.51 1.31
CA LYS A 23 16.59 -8.61 1.95
C LYS A 23 15.97 -7.23 2.17
N ASN A 24 16.33 -6.55 3.25
CA ASN A 24 15.97 -5.16 3.54
C ASN A 24 14.45 -4.93 3.73
N THR A 25 13.75 -5.95 4.24
CA THR A 25 12.32 -5.92 4.55
C THR A 25 12.02 -5.92 6.04
N GLU A 26 13.02 -6.13 6.89
CA GLU A 26 12.89 -6.29 8.35
C GLU A 26 12.31 -5.06 9.07
N ASP A 27 12.40 -3.88 8.48
CA ASP A 27 11.94 -2.60 9.03
C ASP A 27 10.55 -2.17 8.53
N PHE A 28 9.85 -3.02 7.75
CA PHE A 28 8.48 -2.75 7.35
C PHE A 28 7.49 -2.91 8.51
N GLN A 29 6.63 -1.92 8.68
CA GLN A 29 5.49 -1.97 9.59
C GLN A 29 4.29 -2.60 8.89
N ILE A 30 3.71 -3.63 9.48
CA ILE A 30 2.51 -4.26 8.91
C ILE A 30 1.31 -3.35 9.14
N PHE A 31 0.61 -3.03 8.06
CA PHE A 31 -0.73 -2.45 8.08
C PHE A 31 -1.75 -3.55 7.75
N SER A 32 -2.71 -3.77 8.65
CA SER A 32 -3.78 -4.74 8.43
C SER A 32 -4.71 -4.24 7.33
N ALA A 33 -4.71 -4.92 6.19
CA ALA A 33 -5.48 -4.52 5.02
C ALA A 33 -6.99 -4.63 5.28
N ILE A 34 -7.75 -3.73 4.66
CA ILE A 34 -9.20 -3.69 4.78
C ILE A 34 -9.82 -4.82 3.95
N ASN A 35 -10.42 -5.80 4.64
CA ASN A 35 -11.11 -6.91 3.99
C ASN A 35 -12.54 -6.53 3.59
N THR A 36 -12.74 -6.26 2.30
CA THR A 36 -14.05 -5.93 1.71
C THR A 36 -14.83 -7.14 1.22
N MET A 37 -14.28 -8.35 1.27
CA MET A 37 -14.90 -9.54 0.68
C MET A 37 -16.25 -9.89 1.33
N GLN A 38 -16.40 -9.58 2.61
CA GLN A 38 -17.62 -9.85 3.39
C GLN A 38 -18.67 -8.72 3.29
N LYS A 39 -18.31 -7.56 2.74
CA LYS A 39 -19.24 -6.42 2.59
C LYS A 39 -20.18 -6.62 1.40
N ASP A 40 -21.43 -6.18 1.52
CA ASP A 40 -22.33 -6.13 0.37
C ASP A 40 -22.03 -4.92 -0.55
N TRP A 41 -22.66 -4.88 -1.73
CA TRP A 41 -22.40 -3.80 -2.69
C TRP A 41 -22.96 -2.45 -2.28
N ASN A 42 -24.00 -2.40 -1.43
CA ASN A 42 -24.56 -1.15 -0.93
C ASN A 42 -23.61 -0.52 0.09
N GLU A 43 -23.04 -1.32 0.99
CA GLU A 43 -21.99 -0.88 1.91
C GLU A 43 -20.76 -0.34 1.17
N LEU A 44 -20.35 -1.01 0.08
CA LEU A 44 -19.20 -0.60 -0.71
C LEU A 44 -19.47 0.69 -1.51
N ALA A 45 -20.67 0.83 -2.07
CA ALA A 45 -21.07 2.05 -2.78
C ALA A 45 -21.12 3.29 -1.87
N ALA A 46 -21.30 3.11 -0.56
CA ALA A 46 -21.29 4.21 0.41
C ALA A 46 -19.88 4.78 0.67
N ILE A 47 -18.82 4.01 0.38
CA ILE A 47 -17.42 4.39 0.68
C ILE A 47 -16.52 4.39 -0.56
N PHE A 48 -17.03 3.96 -1.72
CA PHE A 48 -16.30 3.89 -2.98
C PHE A 48 -17.22 4.24 -4.15
N ASN A 49 -16.74 5.10 -5.05
CA ASN A 49 -17.52 5.52 -6.22
C ASN A 49 -17.43 4.48 -7.36
N ILE A 50 -18.31 3.47 -7.29
CA ILE A 50 -18.37 2.36 -8.25
C ILE A 50 -18.68 2.86 -9.67
N GLU A 51 -19.59 3.84 -9.81
CA GLU A 51 -19.98 4.37 -11.11
C GLU A 51 -18.85 5.14 -11.79
N GLN A 52 -18.11 5.96 -11.03
CA GLN A 52 -16.94 6.67 -11.56
C GLN A 52 -15.83 5.70 -11.96
N PHE A 53 -15.57 4.66 -11.17
CA PHE A 53 -14.62 3.61 -11.55
C PHE A 53 -15.03 2.95 -12.86
N LYS A 54 -16.30 2.56 -12.99
CA LYS A 54 -16.82 1.91 -14.19
C LYS A 54 -16.74 2.81 -15.42
N ALA A 55 -17.05 4.10 -15.27
CA ALA A 55 -16.94 5.09 -16.33
C ALA A 55 -15.48 5.28 -16.79
N HIS A 56 -14.52 5.26 -15.86
CA HIS A 56 -13.11 5.45 -16.18
C HIS A 56 -12.45 4.20 -16.79
N TYR A 57 -12.69 3.02 -16.22
CA TYR A 57 -12.01 1.78 -16.60
C TYR A 57 -12.82 0.89 -17.55
N GLY A 58 -14.07 1.21 -17.84
CA GLY A 58 -14.93 0.45 -18.77
C GLY A 58 -15.34 -0.93 -18.26
N ARG A 59 -15.16 -1.23 -16.96
CA ARG A 59 -15.52 -2.51 -16.34
C ARG A 59 -16.00 -2.32 -14.91
N ASN A 60 -16.67 -3.33 -14.37
CA ASN A 60 -17.00 -3.34 -12.95
C ASN A 60 -15.73 -3.47 -12.10
N VAL A 61 -15.70 -2.74 -10.99
CA VAL A 61 -14.68 -2.91 -9.95
C VAL A 61 -14.89 -4.23 -9.22
N THR A 62 -13.81 -4.84 -8.72
CA THR A 62 -13.89 -5.99 -7.81
C THR A 62 -13.88 -5.53 -6.35
N LYS A 63 -14.43 -6.34 -5.44
CA LYS A 63 -14.35 -6.03 -4.01
C LYS A 63 -12.89 -5.91 -3.54
N GLY A 64 -12.01 -6.77 -4.04
CA GLY A 64 -10.57 -6.73 -3.73
C GLY A 64 -9.91 -5.41 -4.10
N GLU A 65 -10.21 -4.85 -5.28
CA GLU A 65 -9.69 -3.54 -5.70
C GLU A 65 -10.19 -2.40 -4.81
N ILE A 66 -11.44 -2.45 -4.37
CA ILE A 66 -11.95 -1.49 -3.37
C ILE A 66 -11.17 -1.64 -2.06
N GLY A 67 -10.95 -2.86 -1.59
CA GLY A 67 -10.20 -3.14 -0.36
C GLY A 67 -8.75 -2.66 -0.42
N CYS A 68 -8.06 -2.90 -1.54
CA CYS A 68 -6.72 -2.38 -1.82
C CYS A 68 -6.73 -0.84 -1.78
N THR A 69 -7.62 -0.19 -2.55
CA THR A 69 -7.73 1.28 -2.60
C THR A 69 -7.94 1.88 -1.21
N LEU A 70 -8.88 1.35 -0.43
CA LEU A 70 -9.17 1.84 0.91
C LEU A 70 -8.02 1.60 1.89
N SER A 71 -7.28 0.50 1.72
CA SER A 71 -6.09 0.20 2.54
C SER A 71 -4.98 1.21 2.27
N HIS A 72 -4.70 1.52 1.00
CA HIS A 72 -3.72 2.55 0.64
C HIS A 72 -4.14 3.94 1.14
N LEU A 73 -5.40 4.32 0.96
CA LEU A 73 -5.92 5.58 1.51
C LEU A 73 -5.75 5.68 3.03
N SER A 74 -5.98 4.57 3.74
CA SER A 74 -5.78 4.53 5.19
C SER A 74 -4.31 4.66 5.58
N VAL A 75 -3.38 4.05 4.83
CA VAL A 75 -1.95 4.26 5.01
C VAL A 75 -1.56 5.72 4.73
N TYR A 76 -2.11 6.34 3.68
CA TYR A 76 -1.86 7.76 3.39
C TYR A 76 -2.34 8.67 4.52
N GLN A 77 -3.53 8.40 5.07
CA GLN A 77 -4.03 9.13 6.24
C GLN A 77 -3.08 8.99 7.43
N LYS A 78 -2.60 7.76 7.71
CA LYS A 78 -1.60 7.52 8.76
C LYS A 78 -0.29 8.27 8.53
N ILE A 79 0.16 8.38 7.28
CA ILE A 79 1.38 9.11 6.93
C ILE A 79 1.21 10.60 7.25
N ILE A 80 0.08 11.19 6.86
CA ILE A 80 -0.20 12.63 7.10
C ILE A 80 -0.36 12.92 8.60
N GLU A 81 -0.85 11.95 9.38
CA GLU A 81 -1.04 12.08 10.83
C GLU A 81 0.22 11.75 11.66
N ASP A 82 1.24 11.12 11.05
CA ASP A 82 2.47 10.72 11.74
C ASP A 82 3.47 11.87 11.76
N ASN A 83 3.55 12.58 12.89
CA ASN A 83 4.48 13.70 13.11
C ASN A 83 5.97 13.29 13.04
N ASP A 84 6.30 12.00 13.06
CA ASP A 84 7.68 11.52 12.84
C ASP A 84 8.08 11.55 11.35
N ILE A 85 7.11 11.72 10.45
CA ILE A 85 7.32 11.83 9.00
C ILE A 85 7.41 13.31 8.63
N ALA A 86 8.57 13.73 8.14
CA ALA A 86 8.75 15.11 7.70
C ALA A 86 7.97 15.36 6.41
N GLU A 87 7.40 16.57 6.25
CA GLU A 87 6.61 17.01 5.10
C GLU A 87 7.29 16.70 3.74
N ASN A 88 8.61 16.93 3.66
CA ASN A 88 9.40 16.72 2.44
C ASN A 88 10.16 15.39 2.46
N SER A 89 9.59 14.35 3.06
CA SER A 89 10.17 13.02 3.10
C SER A 89 9.34 12.00 2.35
N TYR A 90 9.99 10.92 1.92
CA TYR A 90 9.32 9.81 1.27
C TYR A 90 8.88 8.76 2.29
N THR A 91 7.83 8.02 1.93
CA THR A 91 7.43 6.78 2.59
C THR A 91 7.35 5.68 1.53
N LEU A 92 7.78 4.47 1.87
CA LEU A 92 7.63 3.30 1.01
C LEU A 92 6.41 2.48 1.46
N VAL A 93 5.46 2.26 0.56
CA VAL A 93 4.29 1.42 0.80
C VAL A 93 4.37 0.23 -0.16
N CYS A 94 4.23 -0.99 0.36
CA CYS A 94 4.25 -2.22 -0.43
C CYS A 94 3.05 -3.10 -0.08
N GLU A 95 2.67 -3.97 -1.00
CA GLU A 95 1.76 -5.09 -0.75
C GLU A 95 2.56 -6.38 -0.50
N ASP A 96 1.94 -7.37 0.13
CA ASP A 96 2.58 -8.62 0.57
C ASP A 96 2.92 -9.62 -0.54
N ASP A 97 2.56 -9.32 -1.79
CA ASP A 97 3.03 -10.04 -2.98
C ASP A 97 4.16 -9.32 -3.72
N ALA A 98 4.68 -8.21 -3.19
CA ALA A 98 5.83 -7.53 -3.78
C ALA A 98 7.08 -8.42 -3.73
N LEU A 99 7.69 -8.63 -4.90
CA LEU A 99 8.98 -9.29 -5.05
C LEU A 99 10.04 -8.28 -5.50
N PHE A 100 11.07 -8.09 -4.68
CA PHE A 100 12.13 -7.13 -4.94
C PHE A 100 13.23 -7.72 -5.82
N HIS A 101 13.61 -6.97 -6.85
CA HIS A 101 14.83 -7.24 -7.59
C HIS A 101 16.05 -7.18 -6.65
N PRO A 102 17.12 -7.96 -6.86
CA PRO A 102 18.32 -7.92 -6.02
C PRO A 102 18.93 -6.50 -5.84
N ASP A 103 18.77 -5.64 -6.85
CA ASP A 103 19.23 -4.24 -6.83
C ASP A 103 18.18 -3.24 -6.31
N PHE A 104 17.03 -3.69 -5.80
CA PHE A 104 15.95 -2.80 -5.35
C PHE A 104 16.45 -1.76 -4.34
N GLN A 105 17.17 -2.18 -3.30
CA GLN A 105 17.68 -1.26 -2.27
C GLN A 105 18.69 -0.27 -2.84
N LYS A 106 19.55 -0.69 -3.76
CA LYS A 106 20.51 0.19 -4.45
C LYS A 106 19.77 1.26 -5.25
N ASN A 107 18.76 0.86 -6.01
CA ASN A 107 17.97 1.76 -6.86
C ASN A 107 17.11 2.70 -6.02
N LEU A 108 16.49 2.21 -4.94
CA LEU A 108 15.73 3.04 -4.01
C LEU A 108 16.62 4.11 -3.37
N THR A 109 17.82 3.74 -2.89
CA THR A 109 18.77 4.71 -2.34
C THR A 109 19.18 5.76 -3.38
N ALA A 110 19.39 5.36 -4.63
CA ALA A 110 19.72 6.30 -5.71
C ALA A 110 18.56 7.28 -5.99
N LEU A 111 17.32 6.78 -6.09
CA LEU A 111 16.12 7.60 -6.29
C LEU A 111 15.89 8.60 -5.16
N LEU A 112 16.08 8.19 -3.90
CA LEU A 112 15.91 9.06 -2.74
C LEU A 112 16.99 10.14 -2.62
N ALA A 113 18.16 9.92 -3.24
CA ALA A 113 19.25 10.90 -3.28
C ALA A 113 19.14 11.88 -4.46
N GLU A 114 18.24 11.59 -5.41
CA GLU A 114 18.01 12.46 -6.56
C GLU A 114 17.37 13.76 -6.09
N LYS A 115 18.00 14.89 -6.42
CA LYS A 115 17.42 16.20 -6.15
C LYS A 115 16.36 16.46 -7.21
N LEU A 116 15.10 16.45 -6.80
CA LEU A 116 14.03 16.96 -7.65
C LEU A 116 14.21 18.48 -7.80
N GLU A 117 14.65 18.92 -8.98
CA GLU A 117 14.57 20.32 -9.36
C GLU A 117 13.10 20.65 -9.65
N PHE A 118 12.47 21.42 -8.76
CA PHE A 118 11.13 21.96 -8.94
C PHE A 118 11.18 23.43 -9.35
#